data_AF-A0AAE9DAJ3-F1
#
_entry.id   AF-A0AAE9DAJ3-F1
#
_cell.length_a   1.000
_cell.length_b   1.000
_cell.length_c   1.000
_cell.angle_alpha   90.00
_cell.angle_beta   90.00
_cell.angle_gamma   90.00
#
_symmetry.space_group_name_H-M   'P 1'
#
loop_
_entity.id
_entity.type
_entity.pdbx_description
1 polymer ?
#
loop_
_entity_poly.entity_id
_entity_poly.type
_entity_poly.pdbx_seq_one_letter_code
_entity_poly.pdbx_strand_id
1 'polypeptide(L)'
;MESVASESAPKPKKITVKLKNIGDAPVLKNKKLVVKASDTLASLTKVLRKMLNLTLHDSLFLYIDTTFAPSLDSNFEVLARCYAVKTTGDEVVELQYSTTPAYG
;
A
#
# COMPACT_ATOMS: atom_id res chain seq x y z
N MET A 1 16.61 28.96 6.20
CA MET A 1 17.61 27.94 6.59
C MET A 1 16.83 26.80 7.20
N GLU A 2 16.54 25.77 6.41
CA GLU A 2 16.16 24.45 6.95
C GLU A 2 16.91 23.44 6.09
N SER A 3 17.97 22.91 6.69
CA SER A 3 18.84 21.91 6.11
C SER A 3 18.51 20.59 6.79
N VAL A 4 17.92 19.65 6.04
CA VAL A 4 18.05 18.18 6.14
C VAL A 4 17.34 17.63 4.88
N ALA A 5 17.84 16.72 4.05
CA ALA A 5 18.83 15.69 4.25
C ALA A 5 19.57 15.38 2.93
N SER A 6 20.89 15.21 3.04
CA SER A 6 21.65 14.29 2.19
C SER A 6 21.08 12.88 2.39
N GLU A 7 20.97 12.04 1.35
CA GLU A 7 21.63 10.73 1.33
C GLU A 7 21.32 9.95 0.03
N SER A 8 22.39 9.65 -0.71
CA SER A 8 22.62 8.45 -1.52
C SER A 8 21.56 7.97 -2.50
N ALA A 9 21.93 7.96 -3.79
CA ALA A 9 21.24 7.25 -4.86
C ALA A 9 20.61 5.93 -4.34
N PRO A 10 19.28 5.84 -4.26
CA PRO A 10 18.64 4.73 -3.59
C PRO A 10 18.83 3.48 -4.43
N LYS A 11 19.54 2.49 -3.87
CA LYS A 11 19.40 1.10 -4.32
C LYS A 11 17.90 0.82 -4.46
N PRO A 12 17.43 0.09 -5.49
CA PRO A 12 16.01 -0.16 -5.66
C PRO A 12 15.49 -0.99 -4.48
N LYS A 13 15.06 -0.31 -3.42
CA LYS A 13 14.44 -0.92 -2.25
C LYS A 13 13.11 -1.48 -2.71
N LYS A 14 13.02 -2.81 -2.65
CA LYS A 14 11.81 -3.55 -3.00
C LYS A 14 11.06 -3.78 -1.71
N ILE A 15 9.80 -3.36 -1.71
CA ILE A 15 8.93 -3.51 -0.56
C ILE A 15 7.87 -4.51 -0.94
N THR A 16 7.67 -5.48 -0.06
CA THR A 16 6.57 -6.42 -0.22
C THR A 16 5.32 -5.77 0.34
N VAL A 17 4.26 -5.69 -0.47
CA VAL A 17 2.94 -5.28 -0.05
C VAL A 17 2.03 -6.49 -0.02
N LYS A 18 1.40 -6.74 1.13
CA LYS A 18 0.46 -7.82 1.31
C LYS A 18 -0.96 -7.26 1.38
N LEU A 19 -1.75 -7.54 0.36
CA LEU A 19 -3.13 -7.11 0.20
C LEU A 19 -4.09 -8.09 0.88
N LYS A 20 -4.92 -7.57 1.78
CA LYS A 20 -5.92 -8.33 2.53
C LYS A 20 -7.30 -7.73 2.28
N ASN A 21 -8.26 -8.55 1.86
CA ASN A 21 -9.64 -8.11 1.73
C ASN A 21 -10.27 -7.97 3.12
N ILE A 22 -11.08 -6.94 3.32
CA ILE A 22 -11.95 -6.77 4.49
C ILE A 22 -13.40 -6.89 4.04
N GLY A 23 -14.23 -7.54 4.86
CA GLY A 23 -15.67 -7.68 4.62
C GLY A 23 -15.94 -8.46 3.33
N ASP A 24 -16.90 -7.96 2.55
CA ASP A 24 -17.37 -8.56 1.30
C ASP A 24 -16.52 -8.17 0.07
N ALA A 25 -15.36 -7.54 0.28
CA ALA A 25 -14.50 -7.12 -0.82
C ALA A 25 -13.92 -8.34 -1.58
N PRO A 26 -13.83 -8.26 -2.93
CA PRO A 26 -13.38 -9.39 -3.75
C PRO A 26 -11.97 -9.85 -3.39
N VAL A 27 -11.78 -11.16 -3.22
CA VAL A 27 -10.48 -11.74 -2.87
C VAL A 27 -9.53 -11.72 -4.07
N LEU A 28 -8.39 -11.03 -3.93
CA LEU A 28 -7.33 -11.08 -4.94
C LEU A 28 -6.68 -12.45 -4.98
N LYS A 29 -6.48 -12.99 -6.19
CA LYS A 29 -5.66 -14.18 -6.42
C LYS A 29 -4.21 -13.94 -5.96
N ASN A 30 -3.68 -12.73 -6.16
CA ASN A 30 -2.34 -12.34 -5.75
C ASN A 30 -2.39 -11.34 -4.61
N LYS A 31 -2.42 -11.85 -3.38
CA LYS A 31 -2.39 -11.03 -2.16
C LYS A 31 -1.00 -10.48 -1.83
N LYS A 32 0.04 -10.83 -2.58
CA LYS A 32 1.41 -10.36 -2.36
C LYS A 32 1.89 -9.67 -3.63
N LEU A 33 2.20 -8.39 -3.53
CA LEU A 33 2.79 -7.58 -4.59
C LEU A 33 4.15 -7.10 -4.13
N VAL A 34 5.08 -6.97 -5.06
CA VAL A 34 6.38 -6.36 -4.78
C VAL A 34 6.41 -5.05 -5.55
N VAL A 35 6.53 -3.95 -4.82
CA VAL A 35 6.56 -2.59 -5.36
C VAL A 35 7.91 -1.96 -5.07
N LYS A 36 8.27 -0.94 -5.84
CA LYS A 36 9.48 -0.17 -5.57
C LYS A 36 9.18 0.87 -4.50
N ALA A 37 10.18 1.22 -3.71
CA ALA A 37 10.08 2.32 -2.75
C ALA A 37 9.68 3.66 -3.40
N SER A 38 10.05 3.87 -4.67
CA SER A 38 9.67 5.03 -5.46
C SER A 38 8.24 5.02 -5.99
N ASP A 39 7.52 3.89 -5.92
CA ASP A 39 6.11 3.84 -6.30
C ASP A 39 5.24 4.54 -5.25
N THR A 40 4.10 5.07 -5.68
CA THR A 40 3.11 5.72 -4.82
C THR A 40 1.89 4.85 -4.60
N LEU A 41 1.20 5.10 -3.49
CA LEU A 41 -0.05 4.40 -3.19
C LEU A 41 -1.14 4.69 -4.23
N ALA A 42 -1.12 5.86 -4.87
CA ALA A 42 -1.96 6.18 -6.03
C ALA A 42 -1.81 5.17 -7.18
N SER A 43 -0.56 4.81 -7.52
CA SER A 43 -0.27 3.82 -8.57
C SER A 43 -0.82 2.44 -8.18
N LEU A 44 -0.56 2.00 -6.95
CA LEU A 44 -1.07 0.75 -6.41
C LEU A 44 -2.60 0.72 -6.41
N THR A 45 -3.26 1.82 -6.02
CA THR A 45 -4.73 1.92 -5.99
C THR A 45 -5.33 1.73 -7.38
N LYS A 46 -4.73 2.32 -8.43
CA LYS A 46 -5.15 2.11 -9.82
C LYS A 46 -4.97 0.64 -10.25
N VAL A 47 -3.84 0.04 -9.88
CA VAL A 47 -3.56 -1.37 -10.18
C VAL A 47 -4.55 -2.29 -9.46
N LEU A 48 -4.83 -2.04 -8.19
CA LEU A 48 -5.83 -2.75 -7.38
C LEU A 48 -7.21 -2.70 -8.01
N ARG A 49 -7.69 -1.51 -8.40
CA ARG A 49 -8.99 -1.37 -9.09
C ARG A 49 -9.03 -2.21 -10.37
N LYS A 50 -7.96 -2.21 -11.15
CA LYS A 50 -7.84 -3.02 -12.36
C LYS A 50 -7.79 -4.53 -12.07
N MET A 51 -7.08 -4.95 -11.04
CA MET A 51 -6.99 -6.36 -10.63
C MET A 51 -8.31 -6.89 -10.08
N LEU A 52 -9.03 -6.07 -9.33
CA LEU A 52 -10.33 -6.40 -8.75
C LEU A 52 -11.49 -6.26 -9.75
N ASN A 53 -11.23 -5.79 -10.98
CA ASN A 53 -12.25 -5.41 -11.97
C ASN A 53 -13.31 -4.44 -11.40
N LEU A 54 -12.88 -3.52 -10.54
CA LEU A 54 -13.74 -2.48 -10.01
C LEU A 54 -13.99 -1.41 -11.08
N THR A 55 -15.23 -0.94 -11.16
CA THR A 55 -15.59 0.15 -12.07
C THR A 55 -15.27 1.51 -11.43
N LEU A 56 -15.32 2.59 -12.22
CA LEU A 56 -15.17 3.96 -11.70
C LEU A 56 -16.22 4.32 -10.64
N HIS A 57 -17.35 3.61 -10.63
CA HIS A 57 -18.44 3.82 -9.68
C HIS A 57 -18.19 3.11 -8.34
N ASP A 58 -17.34 2.08 -8.33
CA ASP A 58 -17.02 1.35 -7.11
C ASP A 58 -16.07 2.17 -6.23
N SER A 59 -16.46 2.32 -4.97
CA SER A 59 -15.58 2.89 -3.96
C SER A 59 -14.55 1.84 -3.55
N LEU A 60 -13.28 2.24 -3.44
CA LEU A 60 -12.22 1.39 -2.92
C LEU A 60 -11.54 2.12 -1.77
N PHE A 61 -11.71 1.59 -0.58
CA PHE A 61 -11.08 2.06 0.65
C PHE A 61 -9.86 1.21 0.94
N LEU A 62 -8.74 1.86 1.24
CA LEU A 62 -7.50 1.21 1.62
C LEU A 62 -7.21 1.57 3.07
N TYR A 63 -6.75 0.58 3.83
CA TYR A 63 -6.41 0.70 5.23
C TYR A 63 -5.04 0.08 5.46
N ILE A 64 -4.20 0.70 6.28
CA ILE A 64 -2.97 0.11 6.80
C ILE A 64 -3.18 -0.11 8.29
N ASP A 65 -2.72 -1.26 8.79
CA ASP A 65 -2.79 -1.61 10.22
C ASP A 65 -4.19 -1.44 10.83
N THR A 66 -5.25 -1.80 10.09
CA THR A 66 -6.65 -1.73 10.52
C THR A 66 -7.20 -0.37 10.95
N THR A 67 -6.45 0.74 10.81
CA THR A 67 -6.83 2.01 11.46
C THR A 67 -6.65 3.26 10.59
N PHE A 68 -5.82 3.23 9.54
CA PHE A 68 -5.52 4.44 8.78
C PHE A 68 -5.64 4.26 7.27
N ALA A 69 -6.35 5.18 6.59
CA ALA A 69 -6.33 5.29 5.14
C ALA A 69 -5.13 6.16 4.72
N PRO A 70 -4.03 5.57 4.23
CA PRO A 70 -2.86 6.35 3.84
C PRO A 70 -3.19 7.30 2.69
N SER A 71 -2.53 8.47 2.70
CA SER A 71 -2.62 9.42 1.60
C SER A 71 -2.10 8.80 0.30
N LEU A 72 -2.79 9.05 -0.81
CA LEU A 72 -2.39 8.55 -2.14
C LEU A 72 -1.03 9.09 -2.61
N ASP A 73 -0.62 10.25 -2.08
CA ASP A 73 0.69 10.88 -2.27
C ASP A 73 1.82 10.21 -1.48
N SER A 74 1.53 9.29 -0.57
CA SER A 74 2.57 8.58 0.17
C SER A 74 3.27 7.54 -0.72
N ASN A 75 4.59 7.63 -0.77
CA ASN A 75 5.46 6.65 -1.42
C ASN A 75 5.58 5.40 -0.54
N PHE A 76 5.78 4.24 -1.19
CA PHE A 76 6.00 2.99 -0.44
C PHE A 76 7.23 3.06 0.46
N GLU A 77 8.25 3.88 0.13
CA GLU A 77 9.38 4.10 1.02
C GLU A 77 8.96 4.59 2.41
N VAL A 78 8.09 5.61 2.46
CA VAL A 78 7.61 6.21 3.70
C VAL A 78 6.70 5.21 4.41
N LEU A 79 5.83 4.53 3.67
CA LEU A 79 4.93 3.53 4.23
C LEU A 79 5.69 2.34 4.81
N ALA A 80 6.73 1.87 4.15
CA ALA A 80 7.55 0.79 4.67
C ALA A 80 8.32 1.22 5.92
N ARG A 81 8.86 2.45 5.92
CA ARG A 81 9.57 2.97 7.09
C ARG A 81 8.66 3.07 8.32
N CYS A 82 7.40 3.47 8.14
CA CYS A 82 6.45 3.67 9.24
C CYS A 82 5.65 2.41 9.60
N TYR A 83 5.29 1.59 8.61
CA TYR A 83 4.30 0.49 8.74
C TYR A 83 4.79 -0.86 8.20
N ALA A 84 6.00 -1.00 7.66
CA ALA A 84 6.48 -2.32 7.29
C ALA A 84 6.73 -3.16 8.55
N VAL A 85 6.12 -4.33 8.56
CA VAL A 85 6.45 -5.41 9.46
C VAL A 85 7.77 -6.00 9.01
N LYS A 86 8.81 -5.85 9.82
CA LYS A 86 10.12 -6.47 9.60
C LYS A 86 10.02 -7.96 9.93
N THR A 87 9.63 -8.77 8.96
CA THR A 87 9.58 -10.22 9.11
C THR A 87 10.90 -10.80 8.59
N THR A 88 11.74 -11.34 9.48
CA THR A 88 13.00 -12.04 9.19
C THR A 88 13.74 -11.55 7.93
N GLY A 89 14.17 -10.29 7.95
CA GLY A 89 14.99 -9.69 6.87
C GLY A 89 14.23 -8.96 5.76
N ASP A 90 12.90 -9.12 5.65
CA ASP A 90 12.08 -8.48 4.62
C ASP A 90 11.15 -7.40 5.19
N GLU A 91 11.00 -6.29 4.45
CA GLU A 91 10.02 -5.24 4.72
C GLU A 91 8.67 -5.61 4.09
N VAL A 92 7.69 -5.94 4.93
CA VAL A 92 6.34 -6.33 4.50
C VAL A 92 5.30 -5.33 5.01
N VAL A 93 4.65 -4.61 4.10
CA VAL A 93 3.55 -3.71 4.42
C VAL A 93 2.22 -4.44 4.23
N GLU A 94 1.43 -4.59 5.28
CA GLU A 94 0.08 -5.17 5.19
C GLU A 94 -0.93 -4.06 4.88
N LEU A 95 -1.54 -4.16 3.70
CA LEU A 95 -2.56 -3.26 3.19
C LEU A 95 -3.87 -4.00 3.12
N GLN A 96 -4.88 -3.43 3.74
CA GLN A 96 -6.24 -3.91 3.72
C GLN A 96 -7.07 -3.11 2.74
N TYR A 97 -7.98 -3.77 2.02
CA TYR A 97 -8.85 -3.10 1.07
C TYR A 97 -10.31 -3.52 1.26
N SER A 98 -11.22 -2.58 1.05
CA SER A 98 -12.66 -2.77 1.17
C SER A 98 -13.41 -2.00 0.09
N THR A 99 -14.51 -2.55 -0.41
CA THR A 99 -15.41 -1.87 -1.36
C THR A 99 -16.48 -1.03 -0.65
N THR A 100 -16.83 -1.42 0.56
CA THR A 100 -17.69 -0.67 1.48
C THR A 100 -16.85 -0.02 2.58
N PRO A 101 -17.32 1.08 3.20
CA PRO A 101 -16.71 1.56 4.44
C PRO A 101 -16.83 0.46 5.50
N ALA A 102 -15.70 -0.18 5.82
CA ALA A 102 -15.64 -1.22 6.84
C ALA A 102 -15.53 -0.64 8.26
N TYR A 103 -15.04 0.60 8.34
CA TYR A 103 -14.90 1.39 9.56
C TYR A 103 -15.48 2.79 9.25
N GLY A 104 -16.76 2.99 9.57
CA GLY A 104 -17.51 4.21 9.28
C GLY A 104 -18.98 4.03 9.61
#